data_AF-A0A1S3QHG2-F1
#
_entry.id   AF-A0A1S3QHG2-F1
#
_cell.length_a   1.000
_cell.length_b   1.000
_cell.length_c   1.000
_cell.angle_alpha   90.00
_cell.angle_beta   90.00
_cell.angle_gamma   90.00
#
_symmetry.space_group_name_H-M   'P 1'
#
loop_
_entity.id
_entity.type
_entity.pdbx_description
1 polymer ?
#
loop_
_entity_poly.entity_id
_entity_poly.type
_entity_poly.pdbx_seq_one_letter_code
_entity_poly.pdbx_strand_id
1 'polypeptide(L)'
;MKLCRKVGEGAFGEVFSTTNSSGDAVALKIIPVEGCDRVNGEEQKTFGEILHEIIISKELSSLKEKKHNQTTGFIGLKDLHCVQGCYPPGLLKAWDSFKTQRGSENDRPGERLTCSPVHLFTCLSPFLTQGVSNIRPASG
;
A
#
# COMPACT_ATOMS: atom_id res chain seq x y z
N MET A 1 15.79 6.21 4.18
CA MET A 1 14.64 5.40 4.63
C MET A 1 15.05 4.60 5.85
N LYS A 2 14.33 4.73 6.97
CA LYS A 2 14.41 3.79 8.10
C LYS A 2 13.79 2.45 7.67
N LEU A 3 14.11 1.37 8.38
CA LEU A 3 13.76 -0.03 8.10
C LEU A 3 12.39 -0.19 7.39
N CYS A 4 12.40 -0.64 6.13
CA CYS A 4 11.19 -1.05 5.40
C CYS A 4 11.09 -2.57 5.43
N ARG A 5 9.90 -3.10 5.74
CA ARG A 5 9.62 -4.53 5.71
C ARG A 5 8.41 -4.77 4.83
N LYS A 6 8.51 -5.64 3.81
CA LYS A 6 7.32 -6.07 3.07
C LYS A 6 6.40 -6.86 4.00
N VAL A 7 5.12 -6.52 4.01
CA VAL A 7 4.10 -7.11 4.92
C VAL A 7 2.94 -7.74 4.17
N GLY A 8 2.79 -7.44 2.88
CA GLY A 8 1.78 -8.04 2.03
C GLY A 8 2.03 -7.75 0.56
N GLU A 9 1.27 -8.45 -0.27
CA GLU A 9 1.29 -8.35 -1.72
C GLU A 9 -0.12 -8.62 -2.26
N GLY A 10 -0.35 -8.22 -3.50
CA GLY A 10 -1.48 -8.64 -4.30
C GLY A 10 -1.18 -8.43 -5.78
N ALA A 11 -2.07 -8.86 -6.67
CA ALA A 11 -1.87 -8.76 -8.12
C ALA A 11 -1.46 -7.35 -8.56
N PHE A 12 -2.08 -6.32 -7.98
CA PHE A 12 -1.85 -4.92 -8.38
C PHE A 12 -0.70 -4.21 -7.64
N GLY A 13 0.05 -4.87 -6.75
CA GLY A 13 1.19 -4.20 -6.13
C GLY A 13 1.64 -4.76 -4.79
N GLU A 14 2.44 -3.94 -4.11
CA GLU A 14 3.24 -4.33 -2.96
C GLU A 14 2.89 -3.50 -1.72
N VAL A 15 2.92 -4.12 -0.54
CA VAL A 15 2.67 -3.42 0.73
C VAL A 15 3.86 -3.57 1.66
N PHE A 16 4.43 -2.43 2.05
CA PHE A 16 5.54 -2.33 2.99
C PHE A 16 5.07 -1.68 4.29
N SER A 17 5.71 -2.03 5.40
CA SER A 17 5.61 -1.33 6.67
C SER A 17 6.91 -0.57 6.92
N THR A 18 6.79 0.69 7.33
CA THR A 18 7.92 1.57 7.69
C THR A 18 7.50 2.55 8.79
N THR A 19 8.40 3.46 9.16
CA THR A 19 8.11 4.55 10.11
C THR A 19 8.18 5.89 9.38
N ASN A 20 7.22 6.78 9.67
CA ASN A 20 7.24 8.15 9.16
C ASN A 20 8.30 9.00 9.91
N SER A 21 8.42 10.28 9.53
CA SER A 21 9.35 11.23 10.19
C SER A 21 9.06 11.43 11.68
N SER A 22 7.80 11.28 12.09
CA SER A 22 7.33 11.38 13.48
C SER A 22 7.57 10.12 14.31
N GLY A 23 8.01 9.02 13.68
CA GLY A 23 8.24 7.73 14.33
C GLY A 23 7.03 6.80 14.35
N ASP A 24 5.88 7.21 13.79
CA ASP A 24 4.70 6.35 13.72
C ASP A 24 4.89 5.26 12.66
N ALA A 25 4.46 4.05 12.99
CA ALA A 25 4.36 2.97 12.01
C ALA A 25 3.32 3.33 10.94
N VAL A 26 3.64 3.10 9.67
CA VAL A 26 2.74 3.29 8.53
C VAL A 26 2.81 2.11 7.58
N ALA A 27 1.75 1.90 6.80
CA ALA A 27 1.74 0.98 5.68
C ALA A 27 1.88 1.78 4.37
N LEU A 28 2.83 1.39 3.54
CA LEU A 28 3.10 1.97 2.23
C LEU A 28 2.68 0.97 1.17
N LYS A 29 1.58 1.26 0.47
CA LYS A 29 1.12 0.49 -0.70
C LYS A 29 1.69 1.13 -1.95
N ILE A 30 2.30 0.34 -2.83
CA ILE A 30 2.91 0.80 -4.07
C ILE A 30 2.27 0.06 -5.23
N ILE A 31 1.71 0.81 -6.17
CA ILE A 31 0.96 0.28 -7.33
C ILE A 31 1.62 0.84 -8.61
N PRO A 32 2.12 0.01 -9.52
CA PRO A 32 2.54 0.47 -10.84
C PRO A 32 1.32 0.91 -11.66
N VAL A 33 1.44 2.06 -12.33
CA VAL A 33 0.38 2.68 -13.13
C VAL A 33 0.94 3.19 -14.44
N GLU A 34 0.10 3.32 -15.47
CA GLU A 34 0.43 3.92 -16.78
C GLU A 34 1.58 3.24 -17.56
N GLY A 35 2.09 2.10 -17.09
CA GLY A 35 3.09 1.35 -17.82
C GLY A 35 2.50 0.44 -18.89
N CYS A 36 3.31 0.19 -19.91
CA CYS A 36 2.98 -0.66 -21.05
C CYS A 36 3.23 -2.16 -20.76
N ASP A 37 4.08 -2.46 -19.79
CA ASP A 37 4.46 -3.82 -19.43
C ASP A 37 3.50 -4.43 -18.41
N ARG A 38 3.28 -5.74 -18.49
CA ARG A 38 2.51 -6.47 -17.49
C ARG A 38 3.30 -6.60 -16.19
N VAL A 39 2.61 -6.41 -15.06
CA VAL A 39 3.16 -6.64 -13.72
C VAL A 39 2.32 -7.70 -13.03
N ASN A 40 2.97 -8.76 -12.56
CA ASN A 40 2.31 -9.93 -11.94
C ASN A 40 1.25 -10.58 -12.87
N GLY A 41 1.50 -10.57 -14.18
CA GLY A 41 0.58 -11.09 -15.20
C GLY A 41 -0.54 -10.13 -15.62
N GLU A 42 -0.73 -9.03 -14.91
CA GLU A 42 -1.82 -8.06 -15.11
C GLU A 42 -1.36 -6.80 -15.83
N GLU A 43 -2.29 -6.13 -16.51
CA GLU A 43 -2.07 -4.80 -17.09
C GLU A 43 -2.02 -3.73 -15.98
N GLN A 44 -1.16 -2.74 -16.16
CA GLN A 44 -1.06 -1.64 -15.21
C GLN A 44 -2.28 -0.74 -15.34
N LYS A 45 -2.84 -0.32 -14.21
CA LYS A 45 -3.99 0.59 -14.20
C LYS A 45 -3.61 1.92 -14.84
N THR A 46 -4.53 2.47 -15.64
CA THR A 46 -4.49 3.87 -16.08
C THR A 46 -4.81 4.81 -14.92
N PHE A 47 -4.51 6.10 -15.10
CA PHE A 47 -4.89 7.16 -14.17
C PHE A 47 -6.40 7.24 -13.97
N GLY A 48 -7.19 7.00 -15.03
CA GLY A 48 -8.65 6.97 -14.94
C GLY A 48 -9.15 5.83 -14.05
N GLU A 49 -8.55 4.66 -14.17
CA GLU A 49 -8.94 3.49 -13.37
C GLU A 49 -8.50 3.63 -11.91
N ILE A 50 -7.26 4.04 -11.65
CA ILE A 50 -6.74 4.18 -10.28
C ILE A 50 -7.40 5.33 -9.51
N LEU A 51 -7.92 6.35 -10.20
CA LEU A 51 -8.57 7.50 -9.58
C LEU A 51 -9.72 7.10 -8.64
N HIS A 52 -10.49 6.06 -8.99
CA HIS A 52 -11.59 5.58 -8.14
C HIS A 52 -11.08 5.06 -6.79
N GLU A 53 -9.95 4.34 -6.78
CA GLU A 53 -9.34 3.84 -5.55
C GLU A 53 -8.87 5.00 -4.65
N ILE A 54 -8.32 6.05 -5.26
CA ILE A 54 -7.87 7.27 -4.58
C ILE A 54 -9.04 7.99 -3.92
N ILE A 55 -10.11 8.25 -4.69
CA ILE A 55 -11.30 8.96 -4.22
C ILE A 55 -11.95 8.19 -3.06
N ILE A 56 -12.20 6.89 -3.24
CA ILE A 56 -12.83 6.05 -2.22
C ILE A 56 -11.98 6.03 -0.94
N SER A 57 -10.67 5.82 -1.06
CA SER A 57 -9.76 5.80 0.11
C SER A 57 -9.75 7.13 0.86
N LYS A 58 -9.78 8.26 0.13
CA LYS A 58 -9.82 9.59 0.72
C LYS A 58 -11.14 9.85 1.44
N GLU A 59 -12.26 9.55 0.78
CA GLU A 59 -13.60 9.78 1.35
C GLU A 59 -13.84 8.91 2.60
N LEU A 60 -13.48 7.62 2.54
CA LEU A 60 -13.61 6.72 3.69
C LEU A 60 -12.69 7.11 4.85
N SER A 61 -11.46 7.54 4.57
CA SER A 61 -10.53 8.05 5.59
C SER A 61 -11.08 9.29 6.30
N SER A 62 -11.82 10.15 5.61
CA SER A 62 -12.40 11.37 6.18
C SER A 62 -13.55 11.09 7.17
N LEU A 63 -14.16 9.90 7.14
CA LEU A 63 -15.32 9.57 7.97
C LEU A 63 -15.02 9.66 9.47
N LYS A 64 -13.76 9.47 9.88
CA LYS A 64 -13.34 9.59 11.30
C LYS A 64 -13.48 11.03 11.84
N GLU A 65 -13.52 12.04 10.97
CA GLU A 65 -13.58 13.47 11.32
C GLU A 65 -14.98 14.07 11.11
N LYS A 66 -15.94 13.30 10.58
CA LYS A 66 -17.31 13.78 10.31
C LYS A 66 -18.15 13.86 11.59
N LYS A 67 -19.15 14.76 11.59
CA LYS A 67 -20.12 14.92 12.70
C LYS A 67 -21.25 13.90 12.67
N HIS A 68 -21.67 13.50 11.48
CA HIS A 68 -22.72 12.48 11.24
C HIS A 68 -22.13 11.34 10.42
N ASN A 69 -22.60 10.11 10.67
CA ASN A 69 -22.04 8.89 10.05
C ASN A 69 -20.52 8.77 10.25
N GLN A 70 -20.07 9.06 11.47
CA GLN A 70 -18.67 9.04 11.85
C GLN A 70 -18.21 7.61 12.13
N THR A 71 -17.04 7.21 11.64
CA THR A 71 -16.46 5.90 11.95
C THR A 71 -14.94 5.89 11.82
N THR A 72 -14.31 5.12 12.69
CA THR A 72 -12.88 4.75 12.67
C THR A 72 -12.67 3.34 12.09
N GLY A 73 -13.69 2.76 11.46
CA GLY A 73 -13.63 1.40 10.91
C GLY A 73 -12.82 1.29 9.61
N PHE A 74 -12.49 2.41 8.97
CA PHE A 74 -11.71 2.44 7.74
C PHE A 74 -10.27 2.83 8.01
N ILE A 75 -9.36 2.25 7.22
CA ILE A 75 -7.95 2.63 7.26
C ILE A 75 -7.78 4.09 6.83
N GLY A 76 -7.00 4.84 7.60
CA GLY A 76 -6.74 6.25 7.31
C GLY A 76 -5.73 6.40 6.18
N LEU A 77 -6.08 7.19 5.17
CA LEU A 77 -5.14 7.69 4.17
C LEU A 77 -4.36 8.86 4.77
N LYS A 78 -3.04 8.71 4.90
CA LYS A 78 -2.15 9.75 5.45
C LYS A 78 -1.60 10.63 4.35
N ASP A 79 -1.15 10.02 3.26
CA ASP A 79 -0.55 10.74 2.15
C ASP A 79 -0.59 9.90 0.87
N LEU A 80 -0.46 10.53 -0.29
CA LEU A 80 -0.47 9.89 -1.59
C LEU A 80 0.38 10.66 -2.59
N HIS A 81 1.27 9.95 -3.28
CA HIS A 81 2.20 10.53 -4.24
C HIS A 81 2.24 9.70 -5.52
N CYS A 82 2.20 10.37 -6.67
CA CYS A 82 2.53 9.76 -7.95
C CYS A 82 4.02 10.00 -8.22
N VAL A 83 4.79 8.93 -8.42
CA VAL A 83 6.25 8.97 -8.53
C VAL A 83 6.68 8.25 -9.80
N GLN A 84 7.54 8.88 -10.58
CA GLN A 84 8.18 8.28 -11.75
C GLN A 84 9.60 7.84 -11.39
N GLY A 85 9.96 6.59 -11.72
CA GLY A 85 11.29 6.03 -11.50
C GLY A 85 11.28 4.62 -10.94
N CYS A 86 12.47 4.02 -10.89
CA CYS A 86 12.66 2.64 -10.45
C CYS A 86 12.41 2.45 -8.95
N TYR A 87 12.12 1.20 -8.56
CA TYR A 87 12.01 0.83 -7.15
C TYR A 87 13.32 1.15 -6.39
N PRO A 88 13.23 1.85 -5.24
CA PRO A 88 14.38 2.08 -4.38
C PRO A 88 15.04 0.76 -3.94
N PRO A 89 16.39 0.68 -3.89
CA PRO A 89 17.10 -0.54 -3.49
C PRO A 89 16.68 -1.10 -2.12
N GLY A 90 16.30 -0.22 -1.19
CA GLY A 90 15.80 -0.62 0.13
C GLY A 90 14.48 -1.40 0.08
N LEU A 91 13.58 -1.05 -0.85
CA LEU A 91 12.32 -1.78 -1.05
C LEU A 91 12.56 -3.11 -1.75
N LEU A 92 13.47 -3.16 -2.72
CA LEU A 92 13.87 -4.41 -3.38
C LEU A 92 14.46 -5.40 -2.36
N LYS A 93 15.38 -4.94 -1.49
CA LYS A 93 15.93 -5.77 -0.42
C LYS A 93 14.84 -6.29 0.54
N ALA A 94 13.85 -5.46 0.86
CA ALA A 94 12.73 -5.86 1.71
C ALA A 94 11.83 -6.89 1.01
N TRP A 95 11.64 -6.76 -0.29
CA TRP A 95 10.91 -7.72 -1.12
C TRP A 95 11.65 -9.06 -1.19
N ASP A 96 12.96 -9.04 -1.45
CA ASP A 96 13.81 -10.24 -1.49
C ASP A 96 13.77 -11.00 -0.16
N SER A 97 13.86 -10.27 0.96
CA SER A 97 13.79 -10.84 2.30
C SER A 97 12.42 -11.52 2.55
N PHE A 98 11.33 -10.92 2.10
CA PHE A 98 9.99 -11.50 2.22
C PHE A 98 9.85 -12.76 1.37
N LYS A 99 10.30 -12.73 0.11
CA LYS A 99 10.31 -13.91 -0.77
C LYS A 99 11.08 -15.07 -0.16
N THR A 100 12.25 -14.83 0.42
CA THR A 100 13.04 -15.88 1.08
C THR A 100 12.33 -16.45 2.32
N GLN A 101 11.61 -15.62 3.08
CA GLN A 101 10.99 -16.04 4.34
C GLN A 101 9.61 -16.68 4.18
N ARG A 102 8.81 -16.24 3.20
CA ARG A 102 7.40 -16.62 3.03
C ARG A 102 7.05 -17.16 1.65
N GLY A 103 7.94 -17.00 0.66
CA GLY A 103 7.57 -17.05 -0.75
C GLY A 103 6.93 -15.73 -1.21
N SER A 104 6.78 -15.59 -2.52
CA SER A 104 6.03 -14.49 -3.15
C SER A 104 5.45 -15.03 -4.46
N GLU A 105 4.18 -14.73 -4.71
CA GLU A 105 3.49 -15.04 -5.96
C GLU A 105 3.74 -13.96 -7.01
N ASN A 106 4.19 -12.78 -6.59
CA ASN A 106 4.49 -11.66 -7.47
C ASN A 106 5.86 -11.79 -8.15
N ASP A 107 5.96 -11.15 -9.32
CA ASP A 107 7.24 -10.91 -9.98
C ASP A 107 8.07 -9.90 -9.16
N ARG A 108 9.40 -10.02 -9.21
CA ARG A 108 10.27 -9.06 -8.53
C ARG A 108 10.15 -7.68 -9.19
N PRO A 109 9.78 -6.61 -8.45
CA PRO A 109 9.54 -5.30 -9.04
C PRO A 109 10.78 -4.77 -9.76
N GLY A 110 10.61 -4.25 -10.97
CA GLY A 110 11.67 -3.61 -11.75
C GLY A 110 12.48 -4.53 -12.67
N GLU A 111 12.30 -5.85 -12.64
CA GLU A 111 13.05 -6.77 -13.54
C GLU A 111 12.50 -6.81 -14.98
N ARG A 112 11.29 -6.28 -15.22
CA ARG A 112 10.56 -6.41 -16.51
C ARG A 112 9.99 -5.10 -17.06
N LEU A 113 10.52 -3.95 -16.66
CA LEU A 113 9.98 -2.65 -17.11
C LEU A 113 10.83 -2.11 -18.27
N THR A 114 10.20 -2.00 -19.44
CA THR A 114 10.78 -1.43 -20.68
C THR A 114 10.42 0.05 -20.84
N CYS A 115 9.28 0.47 -20.26
CA CYS A 115 8.83 1.86 -20.21
C CYS A 115 9.34 2.58 -18.93
N SER A 116 9.38 3.93 -18.94
CA SER A 116 9.69 4.72 -17.74
C SER A 116 8.60 4.50 -16.67
N PRO A 117 8.90 3.83 -15.55
CA PRO A 117 7.83 3.31 -14.71
C PRO A 117 7.24 4.40 -13.82
N VAL A 118 5.92 4.42 -13.72
CA VAL A 118 5.16 5.33 -12.86
C VAL A 118 4.48 4.50 -11.77
N HIS A 119 4.51 5.01 -10.55
CA HIS A 119 4.04 4.31 -9.38
C HIS A 119 3.21 5.24 -8.50
N LEU A 120 2.08 4.75 -8.03
CA LEU A 120 1.30 5.38 -6.98
C LEU A 120 1.76 4.87 -5.61
N PHE A 121 2.27 5.78 -4.79
CA PHE A 121 2.66 5.54 -3.40
C PHE A 121 1.54 6.01 -2.49
N THR A 122 0.87 5.08 -1.82
CA THR A 122 -0.21 5.36 -0.87
C THR A 122 0.26 5.07 0.54
N CYS A 123 0.33 6.10 1.38
CA CYS A 123 0.70 6.00 2.79
C CYS A 123 -0.56 5.90 3.65
N LEU A 124 -0.66 4.81 4.40
CA LEU A 124 -1.84 4.42 5.17
C LEU A 124 -1.49 4.31 6.66
N SER A 125 -2.45 4.64 7.52
CA SER A 125 -2.35 4.42 8.96
C SER A 125 -2.19 2.92 9.27
N PRO A 126 -1.47 2.54 10.33
CA PRO A 126 -1.32 1.14 10.70
C PRO A 126 -2.67 0.57 11.16
N PHE A 127 -3.00 -0.63 10.68
CA PHE A 127 -4.24 -1.36 11.03
C PHE A 127 -4.46 -1.49 12.55
N LEU A 128 -3.40 -1.49 13.35
CA LEU A 128 -3.44 -1.76 14.79
C LEU A 128 -3.91 -0.58 15.67
N THR A 129 -4.06 0.63 15.11
CA THR A 129 -4.42 1.82 15.92
C THR A 129 -5.92 2.08 16.05
N GLN A 130 -6.76 1.33 15.32
CA GLN A 130 -8.21 1.55 15.33
C GLN A 130 -8.94 0.32 15.89
N GLY A 131 -8.93 0.19 17.22
CA GLY A 131 -10.08 -0.33 17.97
C GLY A 131 -10.41 -1.84 17.94
N VAL A 132 -9.44 -2.75 18.01
CA VAL A 132 -9.72 -4.12 18.49
C VAL A 132 -9.62 -4.17 20.02
N SER A 133 -10.48 -3.41 20.68
CA SER A 133 -10.76 -3.57 22.11
C SER A 133 -12.27 -3.73 22.26
N ASN A 134 -12.72 -4.93 22.61
CA ASN A 134 -14.11 -5.36 22.85
C ASN A 134 -14.83 -6.13 21.73
N ILE A 135 -14.20 -7.18 21.18
CA ILE A 135 -14.99 -8.38 20.86
C ILE A 135 -14.83 -9.32 22.05
N ARG A 136 -15.76 -9.25 23.02
CA ARG A 136 -15.91 -10.33 24.00
C ARG A 136 -16.46 -11.54 23.24
N PRO A 137 -15.90 -12.75 23.44
CA PRO A 137 -16.52 -13.95 22.89
C PRO A 137 -17.94 -14.05 23.46
N ALA A 138 -18.91 -14.30 22.59
CA ALA A 138 -20.23 -14.72 23.02
C ALA A 138 -20.05 -16.04 23.76
N SER A 139 -20.23 -16.02 25.08
CA SER A 139 -20.35 -17.23 25.88
C SER A 139 -21.61 -17.96 25.42
N GLY A 140 -21.40 -19.09 24.76
CA GLY A 140 -22.42 -20.14 24.61
C GLY A 140 -22.63 -20.90 25.91
#